data_AF-A0A9X0RUN4-F1
#
_entry.id   AF-A0A9X0RUN4-F1
#
_cell.length_a   1.000
_cell.length_b   1.000
_cell.length_c   1.000
_cell.angle_alpha   90.00
_cell.angle_beta   90.00
_cell.angle_gamma   90.00
#
_symmetry.space_group_name_H-M   'P 1'
#
loop_
_entity.id
_entity.type
_entity.pdbx_description
1 polymer ?
#
loop_
_entity_poly.entity_id
_entity_poly.type
_entity_poly.pdbx_seq_one_letter_code
_entity_poly.pdbx_strand_id
1 'polypeptide(L)'
;MKLGFACKYLDQQAKQPYPFKSTTRTRFLSLDDESRITLLNQLAQNNLQNLTLTLEKLATQPDALRMMRIGSDLLPLYTVPQATQLYGELLPDLTPLLRRCGELARANNIRLSFHPGQYTVLASDNDGVVDRAIEDVEYHATCAVLMGYGRQFQDFKINIHMNGKKGFEGFRAAFLRLTPEARNMLTVENDEISCSLDDVLQARELCPVVLDIHHHWVKENHYIQADDARIALIKASWRGVRPVLHYSIAQEGLIPDHGFPDQQDLAVSKTKLRAHADYYFNQSLNDWALSFDAFDIMCEVKMKNLARDRLYDYAVERQIITAP
;
A
#
# COMPACT_ATOMS: atom_id res chain seq x y z
N MET A 1 -0.13 9.35 15.48
CA MET A 1 0.48 8.84 14.23
C MET A 1 0.62 7.34 14.34
N LYS A 2 0.33 6.61 13.26
CA LYS A 2 0.69 5.20 13.09
C LYS A 2 1.82 5.08 12.07
N LEU A 3 2.77 4.19 12.34
CA LEU A 3 3.79 3.72 11.42
C LEU A 3 3.39 2.30 10.98
N GLY A 4 3.25 2.10 9.68
CA GLY A 4 2.86 0.84 9.05
C GLY A 4 3.99 0.17 8.29
N PHE A 5 3.78 -1.06 7.85
CA PHE A 5 4.71 -1.77 6.96
C PHE A 5 3.95 -2.51 5.85
N ALA A 6 4.68 -2.90 4.80
CA ALA A 6 4.08 -3.49 3.61
C ALA A 6 4.28 -5.02 3.46
N CYS A 7 3.15 -5.70 3.24
CA CYS A 7 2.97 -7.05 2.73
C CYS A 7 3.41 -8.20 3.65
N LYS A 8 4.64 -8.14 4.20
CA LYS A 8 5.28 -9.27 4.88
C LYS A 8 5.67 -8.87 6.30
N TYR A 9 5.32 -9.71 7.26
CA TYR A 9 5.81 -9.61 8.63
C TYR A 9 7.09 -10.45 8.76
N LEU A 10 8.11 -9.90 9.39
CA LEU A 10 9.40 -10.53 9.65
C LEU A 10 9.61 -10.74 11.15
N ASP A 11 10.15 -11.90 11.52
CA ASP A 11 10.68 -12.15 12.85
C ASP A 11 12.08 -11.52 13.04
N GLN A 12 12.66 -11.66 14.23
CA GLN A 12 13.98 -11.08 14.56
C GLN A 12 15.13 -11.67 13.71
N GLN A 13 14.93 -12.82 13.07
CA GLN A 13 15.89 -13.45 12.16
C GLN A 13 15.60 -13.10 10.69
N ALA A 14 14.73 -12.11 10.45
CA ALA A 14 14.29 -11.68 9.12
C ALA A 14 13.59 -12.78 8.31
N LYS A 15 12.98 -13.76 8.98
CA LYS A 15 12.16 -14.80 8.34
C LYS A 15 10.69 -14.43 8.41
N GLN A 16 9.89 -14.96 7.50
CA GLN A 16 8.43 -14.75 7.48
C GLN A 16 7.75 -15.88 8.25
N PRO A 17 7.25 -15.64 9.48
CA PRO A 17 6.52 -16.66 10.24
C PRO A 17 5.14 -16.97 9.62
N TYR A 18 4.55 -16.00 8.91
CA TYR A 18 3.20 -16.10 8.33
C TYR A 18 3.21 -15.83 6.81
N PRO A 19 3.95 -16.63 6.00
CA PRO A 19 4.13 -16.32 4.59
C PRO A 19 2.84 -16.58 3.80
N PHE A 20 2.49 -15.67 2.91
CA PHE A 20 1.49 -15.95 1.88
C PHE A 20 2.07 -16.90 0.83
N LYS A 21 1.25 -17.81 0.34
CA LYS A 21 1.57 -18.75 -0.74
C LYS A 21 0.84 -18.32 -2.00
N SER A 22 1.47 -18.58 -3.14
CA SER A 22 0.90 -18.34 -4.46
C SER A 22 1.31 -19.48 -5.40
N THR A 23 0.74 -19.48 -6.60
CA THR A 23 1.07 -20.43 -7.67
C THR A 23 1.26 -19.68 -8.98
N THR A 24 1.93 -20.30 -9.94
CA THR A 24 2.09 -19.71 -11.26
C THR A 24 0.85 -19.96 -12.11
N ARG A 25 0.53 -19.03 -13.01
CA ARG A 25 -0.52 -19.21 -14.02
C ARG A 25 -0.30 -20.50 -14.84
N THR A 26 0.95 -20.79 -15.20
CA THR A 26 1.29 -21.99 -15.97
C THR A 26 0.92 -23.27 -15.24
N ARG A 27 1.28 -23.39 -13.96
CA ARG A 27 0.92 -24.56 -13.14
C ARG A 27 -0.58 -24.66 -12.95
N PHE A 28 -1.26 -23.55 -12.67
CA PHE A 28 -2.71 -23.54 -12.49
C PHE A 28 -3.45 -24.02 -13.74
N LEU A 29 -3.05 -23.55 -14.92
CA LEU A 29 -3.69 -23.92 -16.18
C LEU A 29 -3.39 -25.36 -16.61
N SER A 30 -2.30 -25.99 -16.14
CA SER A 30 -1.99 -27.39 -16.46
C SER A 30 -2.79 -28.42 -15.66
N LEU A 31 -3.53 -27.99 -14.63
CA LEU A 31 -4.34 -28.88 -13.79
C LEU A 31 -5.76 -29.07 -14.35
N ASP A 32 -6.40 -30.18 -13.98
CA ASP A 32 -7.85 -30.37 -14.14
C ASP A 32 -8.65 -29.48 -13.17
N ASP A 33 -9.96 -29.37 -13.39
CA ASP A 33 -10.81 -28.43 -12.65
C ASP A 33 -10.91 -28.74 -11.15
N GLU A 34 -10.99 -30.01 -10.75
CA GLU A 34 -11.03 -30.41 -9.34
C GLU A 34 -9.72 -30.05 -8.62
N SER A 35 -8.59 -30.29 -9.29
CA SER A 35 -7.25 -29.93 -8.80
C SER A 35 -7.04 -28.42 -8.74
N ARG A 36 -7.61 -27.65 -9.68
CA ARG A 36 -7.59 -26.18 -9.67
C ARG A 36 -8.34 -25.63 -8.47
N ILE A 37 -9.57 -26.10 -8.24
CA ILE A 37 -10.40 -25.70 -7.09
C ILE A 37 -9.66 -26.01 -5.78
N THR A 38 -9.17 -27.24 -5.65
CA THR A 38 -8.41 -27.69 -4.47
C THR A 38 -7.19 -26.81 -4.23
N LEU A 39 -6.40 -26.52 -5.27
CA LEU A 39 -5.21 -25.66 -5.18
C LEU A 39 -5.56 -24.24 -4.73
N LEU A 40 -6.53 -23.58 -5.39
CA LEU A 40 -6.90 -22.21 -5.05
C LEU A 40 -7.46 -22.12 -3.63
N ASN A 41 -8.32 -23.06 -3.23
CA ASN A 41 -8.90 -23.09 -1.90
C ASN A 41 -7.82 -23.25 -0.81
N GLN A 42 -6.90 -24.20 -0.97
CA GLN A 42 -5.80 -24.41 -0.02
C GLN A 42 -4.89 -23.18 0.12
N LEU A 43 -4.55 -22.52 -1.00
CA LEU A 43 -3.72 -21.32 -0.97
C LEU A 43 -4.45 -20.15 -0.30
N ALA A 44 -5.71 -19.90 -0.66
CA ALA A 44 -6.51 -18.81 -0.09
C ALA A 44 -6.74 -19.01 1.41
N GLN A 45 -7.10 -20.22 1.86
CA GLN A 45 -7.24 -20.53 3.28
C GLN A 45 -5.94 -20.32 4.05
N ASN A 46 -4.81 -20.82 3.54
CA ASN A 46 -3.50 -20.58 4.14
C ASN A 46 -3.21 -19.08 4.29
N ASN A 47 -3.46 -18.29 3.24
CA ASN A 47 -3.16 -16.86 3.24
C ASN A 47 -4.04 -16.10 4.23
N LEU A 48 -5.33 -16.44 4.31
CA LEU A 48 -6.26 -15.82 5.24
C LEU A 48 -5.99 -16.21 6.71
N GLN A 49 -5.58 -17.45 6.95
CA GLN A 49 -5.10 -17.89 8.26
C GLN A 49 -3.82 -17.13 8.66
N ASN A 50 -2.86 -17.01 7.75
CA ASN A 50 -1.62 -16.27 8.02
C ASN A 50 -1.84 -14.76 8.16
N LEU A 51 -2.82 -14.19 7.45
CA LEU A 51 -3.24 -12.81 7.67
C LEU A 51 -3.82 -12.65 9.08
N THR A 52 -4.69 -13.57 9.51
CA THR A 52 -5.25 -13.57 10.87
C THR A 52 -4.14 -13.59 11.93
N LEU A 53 -3.17 -14.50 11.82
CA LEU A 53 -2.02 -14.58 12.74
C LEU A 53 -1.17 -13.29 12.74
N THR A 54 -0.98 -12.68 11.57
CA THR A 54 -0.27 -11.39 11.46
C THR A 54 -1.04 -10.28 12.17
N LEU A 55 -2.36 -10.22 12.02
CA LEU A 55 -3.21 -9.23 12.68
C LEU A 55 -3.27 -9.44 14.19
N GLU A 56 -3.29 -10.69 14.66
CA GLU A 56 -3.20 -11.03 16.09
C GLU A 56 -1.87 -10.53 16.68
N LYS A 57 -0.77 -10.73 15.94
CA LYS A 57 0.53 -10.18 16.34
C LYS A 57 0.51 -8.65 16.40
N LEU A 58 -0.07 -7.97 15.41
CA LEU A 58 -0.19 -6.51 15.41
C LEU A 58 -1.07 -5.98 16.55
N ALA A 59 -2.14 -6.69 16.90
CA ALA A 59 -3.01 -6.32 18.01
C ALA A 59 -2.25 -6.23 19.35
N THR A 60 -1.17 -7.01 19.54
CA THR A 60 -0.32 -6.93 20.74
C THR A 60 0.62 -5.73 20.78
N GLN A 61 0.79 -5.00 19.67
CA GLN A 61 1.71 -3.87 19.58
C GLN A 61 1.08 -2.57 20.11
N PRO A 62 1.88 -1.56 20.45
CA PRO A 62 1.40 -0.18 20.65
C PRO A 62 0.50 0.29 19.50
N ASP A 63 -0.49 1.14 19.77
CA ASP A 63 -1.44 1.62 18.75
C ASP A 63 -0.73 2.25 17.54
N ALA A 64 0.36 2.97 17.79
CA ALA A 64 1.23 3.58 16.79
C ALA A 64 1.88 2.57 15.82
N LEU A 65 1.91 1.28 16.12
CA LEU A 65 2.45 0.21 15.25
C LEU A 65 1.35 -0.63 14.58
N ARG A 66 0.08 -0.28 14.76
CA ARG A 66 -1.08 -1.02 14.24
C ARG A 66 -1.51 -0.53 12.87
N MET A 67 -0.63 -0.66 11.88
CA MET A 67 -0.93 -0.37 10.48
C MET A 67 -0.19 -1.33 9.56
N MET A 68 -0.87 -1.84 8.52
CA MET A 68 -0.28 -2.77 7.56
C MET A 68 -0.92 -2.65 6.19
N ARG A 69 -0.08 -2.71 5.15
CA ARG A 69 -0.54 -3.00 3.79
C ARG A 69 -0.56 -4.50 3.56
N ILE A 70 -1.73 -5.06 3.26
CA ILE A 70 -1.89 -6.48 2.93
C ILE A 70 -1.31 -6.74 1.53
N GLY A 71 -0.66 -7.88 1.34
CA GLY A 71 -0.17 -8.30 0.02
C GLY A 71 -1.32 -8.67 -0.94
N SER A 72 -1.19 -8.30 -2.21
CA SER A 72 -2.20 -8.57 -3.26
C SER A 72 -2.45 -10.04 -3.55
N ASP A 73 -1.52 -10.94 -3.20
CA ASP A 73 -1.66 -12.39 -3.36
C ASP A 73 -2.61 -13.04 -2.34
N LEU A 74 -3.47 -12.28 -1.65
CA LEU A 74 -4.38 -12.81 -0.63
C LEU A 74 -5.27 -13.93 -1.21
N LEU A 75 -5.86 -13.69 -2.38
CA LEU A 75 -6.52 -14.71 -3.22
C LEU A 75 -5.69 -14.88 -4.52
N PRO A 76 -4.83 -15.90 -4.61
CA PRO A 76 -3.93 -16.05 -5.74
C PRO A 76 -4.64 -16.17 -7.09
N LEU A 77 -4.08 -15.52 -8.11
CA LEU A 77 -4.59 -15.53 -9.49
C LEU A 77 -6.02 -15.01 -9.68
N TYR A 78 -6.59 -14.26 -8.73
CA TYR A 78 -8.00 -13.85 -8.77
C TYR A 78 -8.42 -13.19 -10.09
N THR A 79 -7.54 -12.42 -10.73
CA THR A 79 -7.77 -11.71 -12.01
C THR A 79 -7.40 -12.55 -13.26
N VAL A 80 -7.13 -13.85 -13.10
CA VAL A 80 -7.04 -14.81 -14.21
C VAL A 80 -8.44 -15.35 -14.49
N PRO A 81 -9.00 -15.23 -15.72
CA PRO A 81 -10.42 -15.53 -15.97
C PRO A 81 -10.89 -16.90 -15.48
N GLN A 82 -10.09 -17.94 -15.70
CA GLN A 82 -10.40 -19.29 -15.24
C GLN A 82 -10.42 -19.40 -13.71
N ALA A 83 -9.57 -18.66 -13.01
CA ALA A 83 -9.57 -18.64 -11.54
C ALA A 83 -10.74 -17.80 -11.00
N THR A 84 -11.05 -16.65 -11.63
CA THR A 84 -12.18 -15.79 -11.25
C THR A 84 -13.49 -16.59 -11.20
N GLN A 85 -13.72 -17.43 -12.21
CA GLN A 85 -14.91 -18.28 -12.26
C GLN A 85 -14.97 -19.24 -11.07
N LEU A 86 -13.86 -19.91 -10.75
CA LEU A 86 -13.77 -20.85 -9.62
C LEU A 86 -13.92 -20.14 -8.26
N TYR A 87 -13.43 -18.91 -8.13
CA TYR A 87 -13.62 -18.15 -6.90
C TYR A 87 -15.09 -17.89 -6.57
N GLY A 88 -15.98 -17.83 -7.58
CA GLY A 88 -17.42 -17.75 -7.34
C GLY A 88 -17.95 -18.87 -6.43
N GLU A 89 -17.40 -20.08 -6.56
CA GLU A 89 -17.75 -21.24 -5.74
C GLU A 89 -17.01 -21.28 -4.40
N LEU A 90 -15.78 -20.73 -4.34
CA LEU A 90 -14.94 -20.75 -3.13
C LEU A 90 -15.27 -19.62 -2.15
N LEU A 91 -15.77 -18.48 -2.63
CA LEU A 91 -16.01 -17.30 -1.80
C LEU A 91 -16.94 -17.54 -0.59
N PRO A 92 -18.02 -18.35 -0.66
CA PRO A 92 -18.83 -18.69 0.51
C PRO A 92 -18.01 -19.25 1.68
N ASP A 93 -17.04 -20.13 1.40
CA ASP A 93 -16.18 -20.75 2.42
C ASP A 93 -15.06 -19.81 2.90
N LEU A 94 -14.57 -18.93 2.03
CA LEU A 94 -13.51 -17.97 2.35
C LEU A 94 -14.04 -16.73 3.09
N THR A 95 -15.32 -16.38 2.89
CA THR A 95 -15.95 -15.18 3.46
C THR A 95 -15.88 -15.13 4.99
N PRO A 96 -16.16 -16.21 5.75
CA PRO A 96 -15.99 -16.22 7.21
C PRO A 96 -14.55 -15.87 7.65
N LEU A 97 -13.53 -16.33 6.92
CA LEU A 97 -12.13 -16.05 7.22
C LEU A 97 -11.77 -14.58 6.93
N LEU A 98 -12.22 -14.04 5.80
CA LEU A 98 -12.09 -12.61 5.47
C LEU A 98 -12.77 -11.73 6.53
N ARG A 99 -14.02 -12.08 6.89
CA ARG A 99 -14.78 -11.37 7.92
C ARG A 99 -14.03 -11.36 9.24
N ARG A 100 -13.48 -12.51 9.67
CA ARG A 100 -12.68 -12.63 10.88
C ARG A 100 -11.46 -11.70 10.86
N CYS A 101 -10.74 -11.63 9.74
CA CYS A 101 -9.60 -10.71 9.59
C CYS A 101 -10.03 -9.26 9.79
N GLY A 102 -11.12 -8.84 9.16
CA GLY A 102 -11.58 -7.46 9.29
C GLY A 102 -12.17 -7.12 10.67
N GLU A 103 -12.90 -8.04 11.30
CA GLU A 103 -13.38 -7.89 12.67
C GLU A 103 -12.22 -7.71 13.65
N LEU A 104 -11.19 -8.55 13.56
CA LEU A 104 -10.00 -8.46 14.38
C LEU A 104 -9.27 -7.12 14.18
N ALA A 105 -9.11 -6.69 12.93
CA ALA A 105 -8.47 -5.42 12.60
C ALA A 105 -9.23 -4.21 13.20
N ARG A 106 -10.55 -4.14 12.98
CA ARG A 106 -11.38 -3.05 13.52
C ARG A 106 -11.40 -3.05 15.04
N ALA A 107 -11.55 -4.22 15.68
CA ALA A 107 -11.58 -4.34 17.14
C ALA A 107 -10.28 -3.87 17.81
N ASN A 108 -9.15 -3.92 17.11
CA ASN A 108 -7.83 -3.55 17.64
C ASN A 108 -7.27 -2.24 17.07
N ASN A 109 -8.09 -1.47 16.34
CA ASN A 109 -7.65 -0.23 15.68
C ASN A 109 -6.44 -0.42 14.74
N ILE A 110 -6.44 -1.52 13.98
CA ILE A 110 -5.43 -1.81 12.96
C ILE A 110 -5.86 -1.17 11.65
N ARG A 111 -5.08 -0.20 11.16
CA ARG A 111 -5.32 0.46 9.87
C ARG A 111 -4.81 -0.42 8.73
N LEU A 112 -5.69 -0.77 7.79
CA LEU A 112 -5.37 -1.68 6.70
C LEU A 112 -5.43 -0.99 5.34
N SER A 113 -4.62 -1.50 4.41
CA SER A 113 -4.64 -1.06 3.02
C SER A 113 -4.23 -2.15 2.05
N PHE A 114 -4.54 -1.96 0.77
CA PHE A 114 -3.94 -2.64 -0.36
C PHE A 114 -3.15 -1.64 -1.23
N HIS A 115 -2.24 -2.18 -2.03
CA HIS A 115 -1.65 -1.45 -3.16
C HIS A 115 -1.52 -2.41 -4.34
N PRO A 116 -2.50 -2.42 -5.26
CA PRO A 116 -2.40 -3.10 -6.54
C PRO A 116 -1.05 -2.83 -7.23
N GLY A 117 -0.56 -3.80 -8.00
CA GLY A 117 0.78 -3.73 -8.57
C GLY A 117 0.93 -2.67 -9.66
N GLN A 118 2.17 -2.49 -10.14
CA GLN A 118 2.53 -1.51 -11.18
C GLN A 118 1.78 -1.64 -12.53
N TYR A 119 1.08 -2.76 -12.74
CA TYR A 119 0.29 -3.02 -13.95
C TYR A 119 -1.13 -2.44 -13.88
N THR A 120 -1.54 -1.94 -12.72
CA THR A 120 -2.88 -1.39 -12.46
C THR A 120 -2.90 0.09 -12.82
N VAL A 121 -3.01 0.35 -14.13
CA VAL A 121 -2.87 1.68 -14.74
C VAL A 121 -4.21 2.16 -15.29
N LEU A 122 -5.00 2.86 -14.46
CA LEU A 122 -6.34 3.34 -14.85
C LEU A 122 -6.30 4.43 -15.94
N ALA A 123 -5.19 5.17 -16.08
CA ALA A 123 -5.02 6.20 -17.11
C ALA A 123 -4.27 5.71 -18.37
N SER A 124 -4.28 4.40 -18.65
CA SER A 124 -3.59 3.83 -19.81
C SER A 124 -4.20 4.31 -21.15
N ASP A 125 -3.37 4.42 -22.19
CA ASP A 125 -3.81 4.64 -23.58
C ASP A 125 -4.42 3.39 -24.21
N ASN A 126 -4.23 2.22 -23.59
CA ASN A 126 -4.80 0.95 -24.04
C ASN A 126 -6.03 0.58 -23.20
N ASP A 127 -7.19 0.52 -23.83
CA ASP A 127 -8.46 0.23 -23.15
C ASP A 127 -8.47 -1.15 -22.47
N GLY A 128 -7.82 -2.17 -23.06
CA GLY A 128 -7.68 -3.48 -22.42
C GLY A 128 -6.82 -3.45 -21.16
N VAL A 129 -5.86 -2.52 -21.04
CA VAL A 129 -5.12 -2.30 -19.79
C VAL A 129 -6.00 -1.61 -18.75
N VAL A 130 -6.82 -0.64 -19.17
CA VAL A 130 -7.79 0.02 -18.29
C VAL A 130 -8.78 -0.98 -17.71
N ASP A 131 -9.33 -1.87 -18.55
CA ASP A 131 -10.29 -2.89 -18.12
C ASP A 131 -9.69 -3.84 -17.09
N ARG A 132 -8.46 -4.32 -17.31
CA ARG A 132 -7.74 -5.15 -16.33
C ARG A 132 -7.38 -4.40 -15.06
N ALA A 133 -7.06 -3.11 -15.15
CA ALA A 133 -6.78 -2.28 -13.98
C ALA A 133 -8.05 -2.09 -13.13
N ILE A 134 -9.22 -1.94 -13.76
CA ILE A 134 -10.51 -1.92 -13.07
C ILE A 134 -10.76 -3.26 -12.39
N GLU A 135 -10.59 -4.39 -13.09
CA GLU A 135 -10.74 -5.73 -12.49
C GLU A 135 -9.83 -5.92 -11.27
N ASP A 136 -8.58 -5.45 -11.34
CA ASP A 136 -7.64 -5.56 -10.22
C ASP A 136 -8.05 -4.68 -9.04
N VAL A 137 -8.50 -3.44 -9.27
CA VAL A 137 -9.03 -2.59 -8.19
C VAL A 137 -10.29 -3.22 -7.56
N GLU A 138 -11.21 -3.74 -8.37
CA GLU A 138 -12.44 -4.38 -7.89
C GLU A 138 -12.17 -5.66 -7.10
N TYR A 139 -11.14 -6.42 -7.47
CA TYR A 139 -10.68 -7.57 -6.67
C TYR A 139 -10.27 -7.14 -5.26
N HIS A 140 -9.42 -6.11 -5.14
CA HIS A 140 -8.97 -5.61 -3.85
C HIS A 140 -10.13 -5.00 -3.05
N ALA A 141 -11.07 -4.32 -3.71
CA ALA A 141 -12.28 -3.81 -3.09
C ALA A 141 -13.18 -4.94 -2.59
N THR A 142 -13.36 -6.01 -3.36
CA THR A 142 -14.12 -7.20 -2.97
C THR A 142 -13.54 -7.83 -1.71
N CYS A 143 -12.21 -7.99 -1.65
CA CYS A 143 -11.55 -8.48 -0.43
C CYS A 143 -11.87 -7.58 0.78
N ALA A 144 -11.71 -6.26 0.64
CA ALA A 144 -11.97 -5.31 1.71
C ALA A 144 -13.45 -5.32 2.16
N VAL A 145 -14.40 -5.38 1.21
CA VAL A 145 -15.84 -5.47 1.48
C VAL A 145 -16.18 -6.74 2.25
N LEU A 146 -15.62 -7.89 1.88
CA LEU A 146 -15.82 -9.15 2.58
C LEU A 146 -15.19 -9.15 3.98
N MET A 147 -14.11 -8.38 4.17
CA MET A 147 -13.57 -8.07 5.50
C MET A 147 -14.48 -7.12 6.30
N GLY A 148 -15.47 -6.48 5.68
CA GLY A 148 -16.45 -5.59 6.33
C GLY A 148 -16.13 -4.10 6.21
N TYR A 149 -15.28 -3.70 5.25
CA TYR A 149 -14.96 -2.31 4.92
C TYR A 149 -15.77 -1.83 3.70
N GLY A 150 -15.47 -0.62 3.20
CA GLY A 150 -16.19 0.02 2.08
C GLY A 150 -17.51 0.64 2.51
N ARG A 151 -17.79 0.71 3.81
CA ARG A 151 -19.04 1.21 4.40
C ARG A 151 -18.96 2.70 4.71
N GLN A 152 -17.77 3.17 5.06
CA GLN A 152 -17.47 4.57 5.33
C GLN A 152 -16.32 5.03 4.43
N PHE A 153 -16.29 6.31 4.12
CA PHE A 153 -15.22 6.91 3.31
C PHE A 153 -13.87 6.63 3.96
N GLN A 154 -12.97 5.96 3.22
CA GLN A 154 -11.62 5.64 3.67
C GLN A 154 -11.53 4.86 4.99
N ASP A 155 -12.53 4.01 5.29
CA ASP A 155 -12.41 2.99 6.36
C ASP A 155 -11.39 1.90 6.01
N PHE A 156 -11.02 1.80 4.73
CA PHE A 156 -9.93 1.02 4.18
C PHE A 156 -9.32 1.78 2.98
N LYS A 157 -8.03 1.58 2.72
CA LYS A 157 -7.30 2.25 1.64
C LYS A 157 -6.89 1.29 0.53
N ILE A 158 -7.17 1.60 -0.73
CA ILE A 158 -6.64 0.90 -1.91
C ILE A 158 -5.83 1.91 -2.73
N ASN A 159 -4.51 1.84 -2.61
CA ASN A 159 -3.62 2.84 -3.20
C ASN A 159 -3.10 2.41 -4.56
N ILE A 160 -3.14 3.30 -5.56
CA ILE A 160 -2.51 3.07 -6.87
C ILE A 160 -1.71 4.31 -7.29
N HIS A 161 -0.81 4.16 -8.24
CA HIS A 161 -0.25 5.32 -8.95
C HIS A 161 -1.26 5.84 -9.98
N MET A 162 -1.32 7.15 -10.21
CA MET A 162 -2.16 7.77 -11.25
C MET A 162 -1.46 7.86 -12.62
N ASN A 163 -0.44 7.04 -12.83
CA ASN A 163 0.35 7.04 -14.05
C ASN A 163 -0.48 6.62 -15.28
N GLY A 164 0.01 6.95 -16.47
CA GLY A 164 -0.61 6.60 -17.74
C GLY A 164 -0.76 7.79 -18.70
N LYS A 165 -0.77 7.51 -20.00
CA LYS A 165 -0.70 8.53 -21.04
C LYS A 165 -2.00 9.33 -21.23
N LYS A 166 -3.16 8.82 -20.78
CA LYS A 166 -4.42 9.58 -20.82
C LYS A 166 -4.55 10.61 -19.69
N GLY A 167 -3.59 10.64 -18.74
CA GLY A 167 -3.55 11.61 -17.65
C GLY A 167 -4.80 11.59 -16.76
N PHE A 168 -5.09 12.72 -16.13
CA PHE A 168 -6.21 12.84 -15.19
C PHE A 168 -7.58 12.55 -15.81
N GLU A 169 -7.86 13.01 -17.03
CA GLU A 169 -9.17 12.73 -17.66
C GLU A 169 -9.36 11.24 -17.98
N GLY A 170 -8.28 10.54 -18.37
CA GLY A 170 -8.31 9.09 -18.51
C GLY A 170 -8.57 8.38 -17.18
N PHE A 171 -7.85 8.78 -16.14
CA PHE A 171 -8.07 8.28 -14.78
C PHE A 171 -9.52 8.52 -14.33
N ARG A 172 -10.05 9.74 -14.51
CA ARG A 172 -11.41 10.12 -14.13
C ARG A 172 -12.46 9.26 -14.84
N ALA A 173 -12.30 9.05 -16.15
CA ALA A 173 -13.21 8.19 -16.92
C ALA A 173 -13.21 6.74 -16.40
N ALA A 174 -12.03 6.19 -16.08
CA ALA A 174 -11.90 4.85 -15.51
C ALA A 174 -12.43 4.77 -14.07
N PHE A 175 -12.14 5.77 -13.24
CA PHE A 175 -12.61 5.87 -11.85
C PHE A 175 -14.13 5.83 -11.77
N LEU A 176 -14.84 6.51 -12.68
CA LEU A 176 -16.29 6.53 -12.71
C LEU A 176 -16.93 5.17 -13.06
N ARG A 177 -16.15 4.21 -13.59
CA ARG A 177 -16.59 2.85 -13.86
C ARG A 177 -16.49 1.92 -12.64
N LEU A 178 -15.75 2.33 -11.60
CA LEU A 178 -15.58 1.57 -10.37
C LEU A 178 -16.86 1.57 -9.53
N THR A 179 -17.05 0.49 -8.77
CA THR A 179 -18.13 0.35 -7.78
C THR A 179 -18.06 1.47 -6.74
N PRO A 180 -19.20 1.85 -6.12
CA PRO A 180 -19.20 2.81 -5.01
C PRO A 180 -18.22 2.44 -3.90
N GLU A 181 -18.10 1.15 -3.56
CA GLU A 181 -17.20 0.61 -2.56
C GLU A 181 -15.73 0.83 -2.95
N ALA A 182 -15.36 0.48 -4.18
CA ALA A 182 -14.01 0.74 -4.70
C ALA A 182 -13.70 2.24 -4.69
N ARG A 183 -14.61 3.10 -5.15
CA ARG A 183 -14.43 4.56 -5.12
C ARG A 183 -14.31 5.14 -3.72
N ASN A 184 -15.00 4.57 -2.73
CA ASN A 184 -14.91 4.99 -1.33
C ASN A 184 -13.54 4.69 -0.71
N MET A 185 -12.82 3.69 -1.22
CA MET A 185 -11.55 3.20 -0.66
C MET A 185 -10.33 3.56 -1.52
N LEU A 186 -10.49 3.86 -2.81
CA LEU A 186 -9.38 4.15 -3.70
C LEU A 186 -8.64 5.42 -3.27
N THR A 187 -7.32 5.40 -3.35
CA THR A 187 -6.44 6.57 -3.25
C THR A 187 -5.44 6.57 -4.39
N VAL A 188 -4.94 7.75 -4.75
CA VAL A 188 -3.88 7.89 -5.76
C VAL A 188 -2.62 8.50 -5.17
N GLU A 189 -1.47 8.06 -5.67
CA GLU A 189 -0.15 8.45 -5.20
C GLU A 189 0.75 8.96 -6.33
N ASN A 190 1.60 9.94 -6.01
CA ASN A 190 2.63 10.45 -6.92
C ASN A 190 3.73 9.40 -7.14
N ASP A 191 4.34 9.42 -8.33
CA ASP A 191 5.43 8.51 -8.68
C ASP A 191 6.69 9.28 -9.08
N GLU A 192 7.80 8.56 -9.20
CA GLU A 192 9.14 9.11 -9.37
C GLU A 192 9.52 9.41 -10.84
N ILE A 193 8.66 9.07 -11.80
CA ILE A 193 8.94 9.18 -13.24
C ILE A 193 7.87 10.00 -13.96
N SER A 194 6.64 9.52 -13.96
CA SER A 194 5.54 9.93 -14.82
C SER A 194 4.65 10.97 -14.16
N CYS A 195 4.21 10.76 -12.91
CA CYS A 195 3.16 11.57 -12.30
C CYS A 195 3.66 12.34 -11.07
N SER A 196 3.76 13.68 -11.17
CA SER A 196 4.16 14.55 -10.05
C SER A 196 3.07 14.63 -8.97
N LEU A 197 3.40 15.28 -7.85
CA LEU A 197 2.41 15.65 -6.85
C LEU A 197 1.32 16.57 -7.44
N ASP A 198 1.71 17.53 -8.28
CA ASP A 198 0.77 18.48 -8.88
C ASP A 198 -0.17 17.79 -9.87
N ASP A 199 0.31 16.74 -10.55
CA ASP A 199 -0.51 15.90 -11.42
C ASP A 199 -1.58 15.14 -10.60
N VAL A 200 -1.18 14.41 -9.55
CA VAL A 200 -2.13 13.62 -8.73
C VAL A 200 -3.11 14.48 -7.95
N LEU A 201 -2.74 15.73 -7.62
CA LEU A 201 -3.64 16.68 -6.96
C LEU A 201 -4.86 17.07 -7.80
N GLN A 202 -4.86 16.79 -9.11
CA GLN A 202 -6.05 16.94 -9.95
C GLN A 202 -7.18 15.97 -9.52
N ALA A 203 -6.83 14.82 -8.92
CA ALA A 203 -7.79 13.82 -8.47
C ALA A 203 -8.40 14.05 -7.09
N ARG A 204 -7.96 15.08 -6.35
CA ARG A 204 -8.34 15.32 -4.94
C ARG A 204 -9.85 15.42 -4.68
N GLU A 205 -10.63 15.85 -5.68
CA GLU A 205 -12.09 15.93 -5.57
C GLU A 205 -12.75 14.55 -5.75
N LEU A 206 -12.11 13.64 -6.50
CA LEU A 206 -12.60 12.29 -6.75
C LEU A 206 -12.24 11.35 -5.59
N CYS A 207 -10.97 11.33 -5.19
CA CYS A 207 -10.45 10.45 -4.15
C CYS A 207 -9.26 11.10 -3.41
N PRO A 208 -8.88 10.57 -2.22
CA PRO A 208 -7.75 11.10 -1.48
C PRO A 208 -6.42 10.92 -2.21
N VAL A 209 -5.54 11.89 -2.01
CA VAL A 209 -4.16 11.86 -2.47
C VAL A 209 -3.26 11.33 -1.36
N VAL A 210 -2.37 10.42 -1.71
CA VAL A 210 -1.29 9.92 -0.86
C VAL A 210 0.01 10.54 -1.37
N LEU A 211 0.77 11.13 -0.45
CA LEU A 211 2.09 11.65 -0.75
C LEU A 211 3.14 10.57 -0.49
N ASP A 212 3.86 10.16 -1.53
CA ASP A 212 5.16 9.53 -1.38
C ASP A 212 6.24 10.62 -1.43
N ILE A 213 6.83 10.91 -0.27
CA ILE A 213 7.84 11.96 -0.14
C ILE A 213 9.16 11.56 -0.81
N HIS A 214 9.47 10.27 -0.91
CA HIS A 214 10.66 9.77 -1.58
C HIS A 214 10.53 9.90 -3.10
N HIS A 215 9.40 9.49 -3.66
CA HIS A 215 9.10 9.68 -5.08
C HIS A 215 9.11 11.16 -5.45
N HIS A 216 8.56 12.03 -4.59
CA HIS A 216 8.60 13.47 -4.81
C HIS A 216 10.04 13.98 -4.92
N TRP A 217 10.92 13.59 -3.98
CA TRP A 217 12.33 13.93 -4.06
C TRP A 217 12.98 13.36 -5.33
N VAL A 218 12.85 12.07 -5.64
CA VAL A 218 13.46 11.47 -6.85
C VAL A 218 12.99 12.14 -8.15
N LYS A 219 11.72 12.56 -8.22
CA LYS A 219 11.18 13.25 -9.39
C LYS A 219 11.70 14.68 -9.49
N GLU A 220 11.56 15.47 -8.43
CA GLU A 220 11.73 16.93 -8.45
C GLU A 220 13.07 17.43 -7.91
N ASN A 221 13.89 16.53 -7.36
CA ASN A 221 15.08 16.86 -6.56
C ASN A 221 14.80 17.89 -5.45
N HIS A 222 13.62 17.75 -4.82
CA HIS A 222 13.14 18.68 -3.81
C HIS A 222 12.55 17.93 -2.61
N TYR A 223 12.94 18.34 -1.41
CA TYR A 223 12.36 17.84 -0.17
C TYR A 223 11.15 18.69 0.19
N ILE A 224 9.95 18.19 -0.16
CA ILE A 224 8.69 18.83 0.23
C ILE A 224 8.59 18.93 1.76
N GLN A 225 8.20 20.09 2.28
CA GLN A 225 8.08 20.33 3.72
C GLN A 225 6.65 20.11 4.20
N ALA A 226 6.49 19.82 5.50
CA ALA A 226 5.18 19.57 6.11
C ALA A 226 4.25 20.80 6.08
N ASP A 227 4.80 22.00 5.90
CA ASP A 227 4.10 23.28 5.77
C ASP A 227 3.89 23.73 4.31
N ASP A 228 4.29 22.94 3.31
CA ASP A 228 4.01 23.23 1.90
C ASP A 228 2.49 23.39 1.67
N ALA A 229 2.09 24.38 0.89
CA ALA A 229 0.69 24.71 0.63
C ALA A 229 -0.12 23.51 0.08
N ARG A 230 0.53 22.60 -0.64
CA ARG A 230 -0.08 21.39 -1.19
C ARG A 230 -0.45 20.39 -0.10
N ILE A 231 0.21 20.38 1.05
CA ILE A 231 -0.12 19.51 2.18
C ILE A 231 -1.54 19.80 2.70
N ALA A 232 -1.98 21.06 2.68
CA ALA A 232 -3.34 21.43 3.04
C ALA A 232 -4.36 20.82 2.04
N LEU A 233 -4.05 20.83 0.75
CA LEU A 233 -4.91 20.22 -0.29
C LEU A 233 -5.01 18.70 -0.12
N ILE A 234 -3.88 18.06 0.20
CA ILE A 234 -3.85 16.62 0.50
C ILE A 234 -4.76 16.36 1.71
N LYS A 235 -4.55 17.02 2.84
CA LYS A 235 -5.38 16.85 4.04
C LYS A 235 -6.88 17.04 3.76
N ALA A 236 -7.23 18.04 2.95
CA ALA A 236 -8.62 18.27 2.55
C ALA A 236 -9.21 17.11 1.75
N SER A 237 -8.44 16.49 0.86
CA SER A 237 -8.88 15.33 0.04
C SER A 237 -9.29 14.11 0.87
N TRP A 238 -8.79 13.99 2.11
CA TRP A 238 -9.15 12.93 3.05
C TRP A 238 -10.43 13.21 3.86
N ARG A 239 -11.04 14.39 3.71
CA ARG A 239 -12.37 14.73 4.23
C ARG A 239 -12.53 14.44 5.73
N GLY A 240 -11.51 14.78 6.51
CA GLY A 240 -11.47 14.59 7.97
C GLY A 240 -10.94 13.24 8.43
N VAL A 241 -10.75 12.26 7.54
CA VAL A 241 -9.99 11.05 7.85
C VAL A 241 -8.51 11.40 7.92
N ARG A 242 -7.78 10.82 8.88
CA ARG A 242 -6.34 11.06 9.01
C ARG A 242 -5.61 10.60 7.73
N PRO A 243 -4.85 11.44 7.03
CA PRO A 243 -4.15 11.05 5.81
C PRO A 243 -3.10 9.95 6.00
N VAL A 244 -2.72 9.30 4.90
CA VAL A 244 -1.55 8.42 4.83
C VAL A 244 -0.50 9.04 3.90
N LEU A 245 0.76 9.00 4.32
CA LEU A 245 1.93 9.28 3.50
C LEU A 245 2.79 8.01 3.40
N HIS A 246 3.56 7.87 2.33
CA HIS A 246 4.56 6.79 2.18
C HIS A 246 5.95 7.35 2.38
N TYR A 247 6.77 6.60 3.10
CA TYR A 247 8.15 6.98 3.39
C TYR A 247 9.11 5.85 3.01
N SER A 248 10.05 6.20 2.14
CA SER A 248 11.21 5.40 1.79
C SER A 248 12.46 6.26 1.70
N ILE A 249 13.62 5.63 1.58
CA ILE A 249 14.89 6.31 1.27
C ILE A 249 15.69 5.46 0.28
N ALA A 250 16.58 6.13 -0.46
CA ALA A 250 17.48 5.46 -1.40
C ALA A 250 18.40 4.47 -0.69
N GLN A 251 18.87 3.45 -1.42
CA GLN A 251 19.75 2.42 -0.87
C GLN A 251 21.00 3.00 -0.18
N GLU A 252 21.41 2.31 0.89
CA GLU A 252 22.64 2.61 1.61
C GLU A 252 23.85 2.59 0.67
N GLY A 253 24.75 3.57 0.83
CA GLY A 253 25.88 3.80 -0.06
C GLY A 253 25.57 4.66 -1.29
N LEU A 254 24.30 4.97 -1.59
CA LEU A 254 23.94 5.93 -2.65
C LEU A 254 23.73 7.35 -2.12
N ILE A 255 23.38 7.49 -0.85
CA ILE A 255 23.19 8.76 -0.15
C ILE A 255 23.95 8.73 1.19
N PRO A 256 24.33 9.90 1.74
CA PRO A 256 24.93 9.98 3.08
C PRO A 256 23.96 9.52 4.18
N ASP A 257 24.53 9.17 5.33
CA ASP A 257 23.81 8.79 6.56
C ASP A 257 23.22 9.99 7.33
N HIS A 258 23.55 11.21 6.92
CA HIS A 258 22.99 12.44 7.46
C HIS A 258 22.78 13.50 6.37
N GLY A 259 21.91 14.46 6.65
CA GLY A 259 21.61 15.58 5.76
C GLY A 259 20.64 15.26 4.63
N PHE A 260 20.47 16.25 3.76
CA PHE A 260 19.54 16.27 2.63
C PHE A 260 20.33 16.30 1.32
N PRO A 261 20.74 15.14 0.76
CA PRO A 261 21.57 15.11 -0.43
C PRO A 261 20.87 15.70 -1.66
N ASP A 262 21.61 16.51 -2.42
CA ASP A 262 21.22 16.96 -3.75
C ASP A 262 21.58 15.87 -4.77
N GLN A 263 20.63 15.47 -5.62
CA GLN A 263 20.86 14.43 -6.62
C GLN A 263 21.93 14.82 -7.66
N GLN A 264 22.15 16.12 -7.89
CA GLN A 264 23.18 16.60 -8.80
C GLN A 264 24.59 16.24 -8.30
N ASP A 265 24.78 16.18 -6.98
CA ASP A 265 26.06 15.84 -6.35
C ASP A 265 26.32 14.33 -6.28
N LEU A 266 25.26 13.51 -6.37
CA LEU A 266 25.38 12.05 -6.20
C LEU A 266 25.92 11.34 -7.45
N ALA A 267 25.76 11.91 -8.65
CA ALA A 267 26.07 11.25 -9.93
C ALA A 267 25.44 9.85 -10.08
N VAL A 268 24.26 9.63 -9.48
CA VAL A 268 23.49 8.37 -9.51
C VAL A 268 22.22 8.55 -10.35
N SER A 269 21.84 7.54 -11.13
CA SER A 269 20.61 7.59 -11.93
C SER A 269 19.35 7.52 -11.05
N LYS A 270 18.25 8.16 -11.49
CA LYS A 270 16.95 8.09 -10.82
C LYS A 270 16.48 6.66 -10.53
N THR A 271 16.74 5.73 -11.46
CA THR A 271 16.41 4.30 -11.29
C THR A 271 17.10 3.66 -10.08
N LYS A 272 18.32 4.09 -9.75
CA LYS A 272 19.04 3.63 -8.57
C LYS A 272 18.56 4.37 -7.32
N LEU A 273 18.32 5.68 -7.42
CA LEU A 273 17.84 6.49 -6.29
C LEU A 273 16.47 6.07 -5.77
N ARG A 274 15.55 5.67 -6.66
CA ARG A 274 14.23 5.16 -6.27
C ARG A 274 14.26 3.80 -5.58
N ALA A 275 15.37 3.08 -5.62
CA ALA A 275 15.43 1.75 -5.05
C ALA A 275 15.47 1.88 -3.52
N HIS A 276 14.54 1.21 -2.84
CA HIS A 276 14.40 1.34 -1.39
C HIS A 276 15.55 0.67 -0.64
N ALA A 277 15.98 1.32 0.46
CA ALA A 277 16.93 0.76 1.41
C ALA A 277 16.37 -0.43 2.20
N ASP A 278 17.25 -1.10 2.95
CA ASP A 278 16.86 -2.13 3.91
C ASP A 278 16.26 -1.50 5.18
N TYR A 279 16.92 -0.47 5.69
CA TYR A 279 16.55 0.30 6.88
C TYR A 279 16.62 1.80 6.63
N TYR A 280 16.04 2.56 7.55
CA TYR A 280 16.07 4.02 7.59
C TYR A 280 17.36 4.57 8.23
N PHE A 281 18.49 4.44 7.52
CA PHE A 281 19.81 4.79 8.05
C PHE A 281 20.07 6.31 8.13
N ASN A 282 19.39 7.12 7.30
CA ASN A 282 19.59 8.58 7.31
C ASN A 282 18.68 9.27 8.34
N GLN A 283 19.28 9.79 9.42
CA GLN A 283 18.53 10.40 10.52
C GLN A 283 17.85 11.73 10.15
N SER A 284 18.46 12.55 9.29
CA SER A 284 17.86 13.80 8.84
C SER A 284 16.60 13.55 8.02
N LEU A 285 16.60 12.49 7.20
CA LEU A 285 15.41 12.07 6.45
C LEU A 285 14.35 11.45 7.36
N ASN A 286 14.74 10.80 8.46
CA ASN A 286 13.80 10.32 9.48
C ASN A 286 13.10 11.49 10.17
N ASP A 287 13.86 12.50 10.62
CA ASP A 287 13.30 13.72 11.22
C ASP A 287 12.34 14.41 10.23
N TRP A 288 12.73 14.49 8.96
CA TRP A 288 11.89 15.04 7.88
C TRP A 288 10.58 14.27 7.69
N ALA A 289 10.62 12.94 7.54
CA ALA A 289 9.42 12.14 7.37
C ALA A 289 8.49 12.21 8.60
N LEU A 290 9.08 12.23 9.81
CA LEU A 290 8.33 12.31 11.06
C LEU A 290 7.75 13.70 11.34
N SER A 291 8.22 14.75 10.65
CA SER A 291 7.65 16.11 10.75
C SER A 291 6.22 16.20 10.18
N PHE A 292 5.79 15.23 9.37
CA PHE A 292 4.41 15.12 8.85
C PHE A 292 3.44 14.56 9.92
N ASP A 293 3.39 15.21 11.09
CA ASP A 293 2.69 14.77 12.29
C ASP A 293 1.16 14.54 12.13
N ALA A 294 0.57 15.13 11.09
CA ALA A 294 -0.83 14.98 10.71
C ALA A 294 -1.12 13.68 9.94
N PHE A 295 -0.11 12.91 9.54
CA PHE A 295 -0.22 11.73 8.68
C PHE A 295 0.09 10.44 9.43
N ASP A 296 -0.53 9.33 9.02
CA ASP A 296 0.05 8.01 9.28
C ASP A 296 1.05 7.68 8.18
N ILE A 297 2.11 6.94 8.50
CA ILE A 297 3.24 6.69 7.60
C ILE A 297 3.26 5.22 7.22
N MET A 298 3.13 4.91 5.93
CA MET A 298 3.44 3.58 5.40
C MET A 298 4.95 3.50 5.15
N CYS A 299 5.64 2.65 5.90
CA CYS A 299 7.09 2.45 5.76
C CYS A 299 7.38 1.46 4.62
N GLU A 300 8.05 1.95 3.56
CA GLU A 300 8.24 1.28 2.28
C GLU A 300 9.60 0.59 2.10
N VAL A 301 10.38 0.35 3.16
CA VAL A 301 11.72 -0.27 3.06
C VAL A 301 11.70 -1.81 3.00
N LYS A 302 12.83 -2.44 2.68
CA LYS A 302 12.89 -3.90 2.45
C LYS A 302 12.74 -4.72 3.73
N MET A 303 13.19 -4.22 4.89
CA MET A 303 13.12 -4.94 6.18
C MET A 303 11.79 -4.77 6.94
N LYS A 304 10.78 -4.19 6.28
CA LYS A 304 9.36 -4.23 6.70
C LYS A 304 9.16 -3.74 8.14
N ASN A 305 8.44 -4.51 8.97
CA ASN A 305 8.17 -4.19 10.36
C ASN A 305 9.44 -3.97 11.17
N LEU A 306 10.55 -4.66 10.89
CA LEU A 306 11.80 -4.46 11.64
C LEU A 306 12.37 -3.05 11.45
N ALA A 307 12.27 -2.51 10.24
CA ALA A 307 12.72 -1.15 9.97
C ALA A 307 11.73 -0.09 10.49
N ARG A 308 10.42 -0.36 10.37
CA ARG A 308 9.38 0.44 11.01
C ARG A 308 9.59 0.53 12.52
N ASP A 309 9.92 -0.59 13.19
CA ASP A 309 10.10 -0.64 14.65
C ASP A 309 11.29 0.22 15.07
N ARG A 310 12.40 0.17 14.34
CA ARG A 310 13.53 1.08 14.58
C ARG A 310 13.16 2.56 14.39
N LEU A 311 12.34 2.88 13.38
CA LEU A 311 11.85 4.25 13.17
C LEU A 311 10.91 4.69 14.30
N TYR A 312 10.09 3.77 14.84
CA TYR A 312 9.25 4.02 15.99
C TYR A 312 10.07 4.30 17.25
N ASP A 313 11.07 3.46 17.55
CA ASP A 313 11.96 3.65 18.70
C ASP A 313 12.69 5.01 18.59
N TYR A 314 13.20 5.33 17.40
CA TYR A 314 13.80 6.64 17.09
C TYR A 314 12.83 7.81 17.35
N ALA A 315 11.56 7.68 16.93
CA ALA A 315 10.54 8.71 17.14
C ALA A 315 10.16 8.87 18.62
N VAL A 316 10.17 7.78 19.39
CA VAL A 316 9.92 7.79 20.84
C VAL A 316 11.06 8.46 21.59
N GLU A 317 12.32 8.12 21.28
CA GLU A 317 13.51 8.74 21.88
C GLU A 317 13.53 10.26 21.69
N ARG A 318 13.01 10.74 20.55
CA ARG A 318 12.89 12.16 20.22
C ARG A 318 11.58 12.82 20.67
N GLN A 319 10.73 12.09 21.39
CA GLN A 319 9.43 12.58 21.89
C GLN A 319 8.46 13.04 20.79
N ILE A 320 8.63 12.56 19.56
CA ILE A 320 7.72 12.84 18.44
C ILE A 320 6.48 11.96 18.56
N ILE A 321 6.66 10.71 18.96
CA ILE A 321 5.58 9.78 19.30
C ILE A 321 5.65 9.51 20.81
N THR A 322 4.53 9.71 21.50
CA THR A 322 4.43 9.35 22.91
C THR A 322 4.42 7.83 23.06
N ALA A 323 5.33 7.29 23.87
CA ALA A 323 5.28 5.88 24.24
C ALA A 323 3.95 5.57 24.97
N PRO A 324 3.36 4.37 24.75
CA PRO A 324 2.13 3.96 25.40
C PRO A 324 2.25 3.80 26.91
#